data_AF-A0A2A5F6W7-F1
#
_entry.id   AF-A0A2A5F6W7-F1
#
_cell.length_a   1.000
_cell.length_b   1.000
_cell.length_c   1.000
_cell.angle_alpha   90.00
_cell.angle_beta   90.00
_cell.angle_gamma   90.00
#
_symmetry.space_group_name_H-M   'P 1'
#
loop_
_entity.id
_entity.type
_entity.pdbx_description
1 polymer ?
#
loop_
_entity_poly.entity_id
_entity_poly.type
_entity_poly.pdbx_seq_one_letter_code
_entity_poly.pdbx_strand_id
1 'polypeptide(L)'
;MKNGYRVIDIDTHVNPSYDTLVKYVDPSFRSRLDELKPYLRTVGGYNALSIASIPFDRFPGEAPKDDDLEAKVGGRGALEGRVSKSSGHHRVDPQHGVSDENAAGRISDMDMEGRD
;
A
#
# COMPACT_ATOMS: atom_id res chain seq x y z
N MET A 1 -6.35 20.95 11.69
CA MET A 1 -6.68 22.21 10.97
C MET A 1 -5.69 23.32 11.34
N LYS A 2 -5.01 23.91 10.37
CA LYS A 2 -3.98 24.94 10.58
C LYS A 2 -4.55 26.33 10.32
N ASN A 3 -4.38 27.27 11.24
CA ASN A 3 -4.80 28.67 11.10
C ASN A 3 -6.30 28.88 10.76
N GLY A 4 -7.18 27.96 11.17
CA GLY A 4 -8.62 28.06 10.89
C GLY A 4 -9.05 27.61 9.49
N TYR A 5 -8.11 27.17 8.64
CA TYR A 5 -8.45 26.59 7.33
C TYR A 5 -8.90 25.13 7.46
N ARG A 6 -9.96 24.80 6.73
CA ARG A 6 -10.41 23.42 6.47
C ARG A 6 -9.80 22.94 5.16
N VAL A 7 -9.15 21.80 5.19
CA VAL A 7 -8.65 21.10 4.00
C VAL A 7 -9.61 19.94 3.76
N ILE A 8 -10.04 19.78 2.51
CA ILE A 8 -10.86 18.66 2.08
C ILE A 8 -10.01 17.86 1.12
N ASP A 9 -9.58 16.68 1.54
CA ASP A 9 -8.97 15.71 0.65
C ASP A 9 -10.06 14.88 -0.02
N ILE A 10 -10.15 15.00 -1.35
CA ILE A 10 -11.13 14.27 -2.16
C ILE A 10 -10.56 12.96 -2.72
N ASP A 11 -9.27 12.69 -2.51
CA ASP A 11 -8.53 11.61 -3.15
C ASP A 11 -7.67 10.82 -2.14
N THR A 12 -8.29 10.49 -1.01
CA THR A 12 -7.64 9.63 -0.02
C THR A 12 -7.63 8.17 -0.51
N HIS A 13 -6.47 7.53 -0.39
CA HIS A 13 -6.26 6.15 -0.79
C HIS A 13 -6.03 5.25 0.43
N VAL A 14 -6.65 4.08 0.41
CA VAL A 14 -6.35 2.98 1.34
C VAL A 14 -5.76 1.81 0.56
N ASN A 15 -4.84 1.08 1.19
CA ASN A 15 -4.24 -0.12 0.63
C ASN A 15 -4.55 -1.31 1.54
N PRO A 16 -5.74 -1.94 1.41
CA PRO A 16 -6.14 -3.04 2.27
C PRO A 16 -5.19 -4.23 2.16
N SER A 17 -5.01 -4.92 3.27
CA SER A 17 -4.35 -6.22 3.29
C SER A 17 -5.15 -7.27 2.53
N TYR A 18 -4.46 -8.33 2.12
CA TYR A 18 -5.08 -9.51 1.53
C TYR A 18 -6.15 -10.12 2.44
N ASP A 19 -5.92 -10.15 3.75
CA ASP A 19 -6.86 -10.72 4.71
C ASP A 19 -8.18 -9.93 4.75
N THR A 20 -8.10 -8.60 4.66
CA THR A 20 -9.27 -7.72 4.48
C THR A 20 -9.97 -8.00 3.16
N LEU A 21 -9.24 -8.12 2.05
CA LEU A 21 -9.84 -8.43 0.74
C LEU A 21 -10.59 -9.78 0.76
N VAL A 22 -10.01 -10.82 1.36
CA VAL A 22 -10.64 -12.15 1.47
C VAL A 22 -11.98 -12.09 2.22
N LYS A 23 -12.07 -11.24 3.26
CA LYS A 23 -13.30 -11.09 4.05
C LYS A 23 -14.46 -10.54 3.23
N TYR A 24 -14.18 -9.59 2.33
CA TYR A 24 -15.19 -8.84 1.58
C TYR A 24 -15.32 -9.25 0.11
N VAL A 25 -14.55 -10.24 -0.35
CA VAL A 25 -14.65 -10.72 -1.72
C VAL A 25 -16.04 -11.31 -1.99
N ASP A 26 -16.52 -11.13 -3.22
CA ASP A 26 -17.79 -11.71 -3.67
C ASP A 26 -17.81 -13.23 -3.41
N PRO A 27 -18.91 -13.80 -2.87
CA PRO A 27 -18.98 -15.22 -2.56
C PRO A 27 -18.63 -16.13 -3.75
N SER A 28 -18.96 -15.75 -4.97
CA SER A 28 -18.66 -16.52 -6.19
C SER A 28 -17.16 -16.58 -6.50
N PHE A 29 -16.36 -15.66 -5.98
CA PHE A 29 -14.91 -15.63 -6.19
C PHE A 29 -14.16 -16.49 -5.18
N ARG A 30 -14.79 -16.90 -4.07
CA ARG A 30 -14.09 -17.60 -2.96
C ARG A 30 -13.40 -18.89 -3.40
N SER A 31 -13.97 -19.63 -4.35
CA SER A 31 -13.35 -20.84 -4.90
C SER A 31 -12.07 -20.58 -5.68
N ARG A 32 -11.81 -19.31 -6.06
CA ARG A 32 -10.66 -18.86 -6.84
C ARG A 32 -9.58 -18.17 -6.01
N LEU A 33 -9.77 -18.02 -4.70
CA LEU A 33 -8.76 -17.39 -3.83
C LEU A 33 -7.40 -18.10 -3.90
N ASP A 34 -7.39 -19.40 -4.13
CA ASP A 34 -6.16 -20.17 -4.31
C ASP A 34 -5.37 -19.77 -5.56
N GLU A 35 -6.02 -19.22 -6.59
CA GLU A 35 -5.36 -18.65 -7.77
C GLU A 35 -4.52 -17.41 -7.39
N LEU A 36 -4.81 -16.77 -6.26
CA LEU A 36 -4.09 -15.58 -5.81
C LEU A 36 -2.77 -15.88 -5.09
N LYS A 37 -2.55 -17.14 -4.67
CA LYS A 37 -1.35 -17.56 -3.91
C LYS A 37 -0.02 -17.14 -4.56
N PRO A 38 0.19 -17.25 -5.89
CA PRO A 38 1.44 -16.83 -6.52
C PRO A 38 1.72 -15.32 -6.41
N TYR A 39 0.69 -14.52 -6.17
CA TYR A 39 0.79 -13.06 -6.07
C TYR A 39 0.91 -12.55 -4.64
N LEU A 40 0.80 -13.43 -3.64
CA LEU A 40 0.88 -13.05 -2.24
C LEU A 40 2.33 -12.72 -1.85
N ARG A 41 2.48 -11.60 -1.14
CA ARG A 41 3.73 -11.22 -0.48
C ARG A 41 3.44 -10.75 0.93
N THR A 42 4.34 -11.05 1.85
CA THR A 42 4.34 -10.44 3.18
C THR A 42 5.18 -9.16 3.13
N VAL A 43 4.55 -8.02 3.41
CA VAL A 43 5.20 -6.70 3.46
C VAL A 43 5.11 -6.20 4.88
N GLY A 44 6.26 -6.17 5.58
CA GLY A 44 6.27 -5.89 7.01
C GLY A 44 5.48 -6.95 7.80
N GLY A 45 4.31 -6.57 8.32
CA GLY A 45 3.45 -7.43 9.15
C GLY A 45 2.12 -7.85 8.51
N TYR A 46 1.90 -7.57 7.21
CA TYR A 46 0.65 -7.90 6.52
C TYR A 46 0.91 -8.56 5.16
N ASN A 47 -0.10 -9.30 4.67
CA ASN A 47 -0.06 -9.88 3.33
C ASN A 47 -0.67 -8.91 2.32
N ALA A 48 -0.04 -8.77 1.17
CA ALA A 48 -0.47 -7.92 0.06
C ALA A 48 -0.42 -8.68 -1.26
N LEU A 49 -1.20 -8.23 -2.24
CA LEU A 49 -1.16 -8.76 -3.60
C LEU A 49 -0.17 -7.96 -4.46
N SER A 50 0.70 -8.67 -5.17
CA SER A 50 1.62 -8.14 -6.18
C SER A 50 1.47 -8.94 -7.47
N ILE A 51 0.75 -8.39 -8.45
CA ILE A 51 0.30 -9.15 -9.61
C ILE A 51 1.41 -9.36 -10.64
N ALA A 52 1.97 -8.28 -11.17
CA ALA A 52 2.95 -8.31 -12.24
C ALA A 52 3.88 -7.10 -12.10
N SER A 53 4.52 -7.01 -10.93
CA SER A 53 5.36 -5.86 -10.58
C SER A 53 6.65 -5.91 -11.40
N ILE A 54 6.97 -4.80 -12.07
CA ILE A 54 8.28 -4.57 -12.66
C ILE A 54 9.16 -3.99 -11.53
N PRO A 55 10.20 -4.70 -11.07
CA PRO A 55 11.09 -4.22 -10.03
C PRO A 55 12.01 -3.15 -10.63
N PHE A 56 11.50 -1.94 -10.82
CA PHE A 56 12.27 -0.85 -11.39
C PHE A 56 13.35 -0.38 -10.38
N ASP A 57 14.50 -1.04 -10.40
CA ASP A 57 15.69 -0.62 -9.67
C ASP A 57 16.44 0.43 -10.51
N ARG A 58 15.98 1.69 -10.42
CA ARG A 58 16.65 2.82 -11.06
C ARG A 58 17.46 3.60 -10.03
N PHE A 59 18.74 3.78 -10.33
CA PHE A 59 19.55 4.86 -9.76
C PHE A 59 19.64 6.01 -10.76
N PRO A 60 19.52 7.28 -10.33
CA PRO A 60 19.65 8.42 -11.24
C PRO A 60 20.98 8.37 -12.00
N GLY A 61 20.91 8.38 -13.34
CA GLY A 61 22.09 8.31 -14.22
C GLY A 61 22.49 6.91 -14.68
N GLU A 62 21.84 5.85 -14.17
CA GLU A 62 22.09 4.48 -14.59
C GLU A 62 20.95 3.94 -15.46
N ALA A 63 21.29 3.31 -16.59
CA ALA A 63 20.31 2.58 -17.39
C ALA A 63 19.91 1.29 -16.65
N PRO A 64 18.61 0.97 -16.57
CA PRO A 64 18.15 -0.28 -15.98
C PRO A 64 18.70 -1.48 -16.76
N LYS A 65 18.94 -2.60 -16.07
CA LYS A 65 19.31 -3.85 -16.74
C LYS A 65 18.09 -4.46 -17.41
N ASP A 66 18.28 -5.24 -18.46
CA ASP A 66 17.17 -5.86 -19.20
C ASP A 66 16.28 -6.73 -18.28
N ASP A 67 16.87 -7.46 -17.33
CA ASP A 67 16.17 -8.30 -16.34
C ASP A 67 15.29 -7.50 -15.34
N ASP A 68 15.51 -6.19 -15.22
CA ASP A 68 14.74 -5.28 -14.35
C ASP A 68 13.51 -4.71 -15.07
N LEU A 69 13.40 -4.94 -16.39
CA LEU A 69 12.26 -4.51 -17.22
C LEU A 69 11.16 -5.58 -17.30
N GLU A 70 11.44 -6.81 -16.89
CA GLU A 70 10.48 -7.90 -16.92
C GLU A 70 9.52 -7.86 -15.71
N ALA A 71 8.24 -8.04 -15.99
CA ALA A 71 7.22 -8.15 -14.96
C ALA A 71 7.35 -9.48 -14.21
N LYS A 72 7.39 -9.42 -12.88
CA LYS A 72 7.51 -10.61 -12.01
C LYS A 72 6.22 -10.82 -11.21
N VAL A 73 5.66 -12.03 -11.33
CA VAL A 73 4.53 -12.50 -10.53
C VAL A 73 4.95 -12.53 -9.06
N GLY A 74 4.20 -11.87 -8.18
CA GLY A 74 4.61 -11.73 -6.78
C GLY A 74 5.93 -10.96 -6.63
N GLY A 75 6.32 -10.16 -7.63
CA GLY A 75 7.57 -9.39 -7.65
C GLY A 75 7.58 -8.23 -6.65
N ARG A 76 8.76 -7.67 -6.39
CA ARG A 76 8.90 -6.46 -5.58
C ARG A 76 8.40 -5.23 -6.33
N GLY A 77 7.77 -4.31 -5.62
CA GLY A 77 7.46 -2.99 -6.18
C GLY A 77 8.73 -2.16 -6.37
N ALA A 78 8.73 -1.26 -7.36
CA ALA A 78 9.89 -0.41 -7.69
C ALA A 78 10.43 0.43 -6.51
N LEU A 79 9.55 0.82 -5.59
CA LEU A 79 9.89 1.63 -4.42
C LEU A 79 10.02 0.81 -3.13
N GLU A 80 9.80 -0.51 -3.19
CA GLU A 80 9.80 -1.37 -2.01
C GLU A 80 11.17 -1.35 -1.31
N GLY A 81 11.18 -0.96 -0.03
CA GLY A 81 12.41 -0.83 0.77
C GLY A 81 13.24 0.42 0.49
N ARG A 82 12.87 1.27 -0.48
CA ARG A 82 13.54 2.56 -0.75
C ARG A 82 12.89 3.75 -0.06
N VAL A 83 11.60 3.63 0.28
CA VAL A 83 10.86 4.62 1.06
C VAL A 83 11.05 4.28 2.54
N SER A 84 11.76 5.13 3.28
CA SER A 84 11.86 5.05 4.74
C SER A 84 10.69 5.78 5.39
N LYS A 85 10.37 5.49 6.66
CA LYS A 85 9.41 6.29 7.44
C LYS A 85 9.75 7.79 7.45
N SER A 86 11.02 8.15 7.35
CA SER A 86 11.48 9.55 7.26
C SER A 86 11.24 10.22 5.89
N SER A 87 10.86 9.43 4.87
CA SER A 87 10.43 9.94 3.56
C SER A 87 8.90 10.02 3.41
N GLY A 88 8.15 9.56 4.41
CA GLY A 88 6.72 9.86 4.53
C GLY A 88 6.53 11.29 5.02
N HIS A 89 5.52 11.98 4.50
CA HIS A 89 5.15 13.32 4.99
C HIS A 89 4.53 13.31 6.40
N HIS A 90 4.40 12.13 7.01
CA HIS A 90 3.74 11.93 8.28
C HIS A 90 4.73 12.23 9.41
N ARG A 91 4.36 13.16 10.28
CA ARG A 91 5.05 13.44 11.55
C ARG A 91 4.76 12.38 12.61
N VAL A 92 3.62 11.71 12.50
CA VAL A 92 3.15 10.68 13.43
C VAL A 92 2.68 9.47 12.62
N ASP A 93 3.01 8.25 13.08
CA ASP A 93 2.50 7.04 12.45
C ASP A 93 0.95 7.05 12.43
N PRO A 94 0.32 6.62 11.32
CA PRO A 94 -1.12 6.38 11.27
C PRO A 94 -1.56 5.37 12.33
N GLN A 95 -2.82 5.45 12.74
CA GLN A 95 -3.39 4.49 13.66
C GLN A 95 -3.36 3.07 13.07
N HIS A 96 -3.35 2.07 13.94
CA HIS A 96 -3.37 0.68 13.50
C HIS A 96 -4.66 0.36 12.72
N GLY A 97 -4.52 -0.36 11.61
CA GLY A 97 -5.65 -0.86 10.82
C GLY A 97 -6.36 0.17 9.95
N VAL A 98 -5.86 1.41 9.81
CA VAL A 98 -6.52 2.47 9.00
C VAL A 98 -6.49 2.22 7.48
N SER A 99 -5.72 1.24 7.03
CA SER A 99 -5.77 0.72 5.67
C SER A 99 -6.76 -0.44 5.51
N ASP A 100 -7.23 -1.01 6.62
CA ASP A 100 -8.09 -2.18 6.68
C ASP A 100 -9.47 -1.79 7.24
N GLU A 101 -9.78 -2.22 8.47
CA GLU A 101 -11.12 -2.10 9.05
C GLU A 101 -11.31 -0.90 9.98
N ASN A 102 -10.26 -0.09 10.22
CA ASN A 102 -10.32 1.07 11.13
C ASN A 102 -10.65 2.38 10.38
N ALA A 103 -11.85 2.45 9.79
CA ALA A 103 -12.31 3.64 9.08
C ALA A 103 -12.45 4.88 9.99
N ALA A 104 -12.87 4.68 11.25
CA ALA A 104 -12.98 5.77 12.22
C ALA A 104 -11.60 6.38 12.56
N GLY A 105 -10.58 5.51 12.71
CA GLY A 105 -9.19 5.94 12.89
C GLY A 105 -8.68 6.72 11.68
N ARG A 106 -9.01 6.29 10.45
CA ARG A 106 -8.64 7.03 9.23
C ARG A 106 -9.19 8.45 9.24
N ILE A 107 -10.49 8.61 9.51
CA ILE A 107 -11.12 9.94 9.57
C ILE A 107 -10.46 10.80 10.65
N SER A 108 -10.20 10.23 11.82
CA SER A 108 -9.50 10.94 12.91
C SER A 108 -8.05 11.31 12.55
N ASP A 109 -7.38 10.53 11.71
CA ASP A 109 -6.01 10.80 11.25
C ASP A 109 -6.00 11.93 10.22
N MET A 110 -7.00 11.99 9.33
CA MET A 110 -7.19 13.11 8.38
C MET A 110 -7.42 14.45 9.10
N ASP A 111 -8.08 14.42 10.26
CA ASP A 111 -8.29 15.62 11.08
C ASP A 111 -7.02 16.09 11.81
N MET A 112 -6.01 15.22 11.94
CA MET A 112 -4.75 15.45 12.65
C MET A 112 -3.60 15.79 11.69
N GLU A 113 -3.04 17.00 11.81
CA GLU A 113 -1.96 17.44 10.93
C GLU A 113 -0.72 16.53 11.04
N GLY A 114 -0.34 15.95 9.90
CA GLY A 114 0.86 15.13 9.78
C GLY A 114 0.70 13.70 10.29
N ARG A 115 -0.51 13.14 10.30
CA ARG A 115 -0.72 11.71 10.58
C ARG A 115 -1.29 10.93 9.39
N ASP A 116 -2.23 11.50 8.64
CA ASP A 116 -2.70 10.95 7.35
C ASP A 116 -1.65 11.05 6.24
#